data_AF-B8HUB9-F1
#
_entry.id   AF-B8HUB9-F1
#
_cell.length_a   1.000
_cell.length_b   1.000
_cell.length_c   1.000
_cell.angle_alpha   90.00
_cell.angle_beta   90.00
_cell.angle_gamma   90.00
#
_symmetry.space_group_name_H-M   'P 1'
#
loop_
_entity.id
_entity.type
_entity.pdbx_description
1 polymer ?
#
loop_
_entity_poly.entity_id
_entity_poly.type
_entity_poly.pdbx_seq_one_letter_code
_entity_poly.pdbx_strand_id
1 'polypeptide(L)'
;MDQIDQQELRQQITSIASRFGDFECEPCADAIEKFLRQQGISGKRIKLYTGSALGLYGNIFHDGLERNISTNGRHQGVIVELDGQEIVFDNIHHEGVERTKWLLNFHCSALDMGGSFHRTEITF
;
A
#
# COMPACT_ATOMS: atom_id res chain seq x y z
N MET A 1 29.57 6.43 2.32
CA MET A 1 28.13 6.61 2.12
C MET A 1 27.55 5.26 2.46
N ASP A 2 27.08 5.11 3.68
CA ASP A 2 26.63 3.82 4.18
C ASP A 2 25.30 3.49 3.48
N GLN A 3 25.36 2.48 2.62
CA GLN A 3 24.17 1.89 2.02
C GLN A 3 23.43 1.23 3.17
N ILE A 4 22.21 1.69 3.49
CA ILE A 4 21.38 1.00 4.49
C ILE A 4 21.21 -0.44 4.01
N ASP A 5 21.54 -1.37 4.89
CA ASP A 5 21.31 -2.80 4.66
C ASP A 5 19.82 -3.03 4.37
N GLN A 6 19.50 -3.79 3.32
CA GLN A 6 18.12 -3.92 2.87
C GLN A 6 17.21 -4.62 3.87
N GLN A 7 17.78 -5.52 4.68
CA GLN A 7 17.05 -6.17 5.77
C GLN A 7 16.75 -5.17 6.89
N GLU A 8 17.70 -4.30 7.22
CA GLU A 8 17.50 -3.19 8.16
C GLU A 8 16.44 -2.20 7.65
N LEU A 9 16.50 -1.81 6.37
CA LEU A 9 15.50 -0.96 5.74
C LEU A 9 14.10 -1.56 5.84
N ARG A 10 13.96 -2.85 5.52
CA ARG A 10 12.70 -3.59 5.62
C ARG A 10 12.16 -3.57 7.05
N GLN A 11 13.01 -3.80 8.04
CA GLN A 11 12.61 -3.80 9.45
C GLN A 11 12.14 -2.43 9.92
N GLN A 12 12.81 -1.34 9.51
CA GLN A 12 12.41 0.02 9.86
C GLN A 12 11.07 0.40 9.23
N ILE A 13 10.85 0.08 7.96
CA ILE A 13 9.55 0.30 7.29
C ILE A 13 8.45 -0.53 7.98
N THR A 14 8.72 -1.79 8.32
CA THR A 14 7.79 -2.67 9.04
C THR A 14 7.39 -2.07 10.39
N SER A 15 8.37 -1.54 11.13
CA SER A 15 8.13 -0.87 12.42
C SER A 15 7.27 0.39 12.27
N ILE A 16 7.42 1.13 11.17
CA ILE A 16 6.55 2.28 10.88
C ILE A 16 5.13 1.81 10.54
N ALA A 17 5.00 0.87 9.59
CA ALA A 17 3.73 0.40 9.08
C ALA A 17 2.85 -0.24 10.17
N SER A 18 3.45 -1.02 11.07
CA SER A 18 2.75 -1.71 12.17
C SER A 18 2.10 -0.77 13.21
N ARG A 19 2.32 0.54 13.12
CA ARG A 19 1.71 1.54 14.01
C ARG A 19 0.31 1.97 13.57
N PHE A 20 -0.13 1.55 12.39
CA PHE A 20 -1.38 1.97 11.76
C PHE A 20 -2.35 0.79 11.70
N GLY A 21 -3.60 1.02 12.07
CA GLY A 21 -4.67 0.03 12.05
C GLY A 21 -5.47 0.02 10.76
N ASP A 22 -6.64 -0.60 10.81
CA ASP A 22 -7.59 -0.60 9.70
C ASP A 22 -8.00 0.83 9.33
N PHE A 23 -8.23 1.08 8.02
CA PHE A 23 -8.60 2.38 7.47
C PHE A 23 -7.53 3.50 7.56
N GLU A 24 -6.32 3.19 8.05
CA GLU A 24 -5.22 4.16 8.20
C GLU A 24 -4.16 4.05 7.09
N CYS A 25 -4.55 3.64 5.87
CA CYS A 25 -3.63 3.50 4.74
C CYS A 25 -2.94 4.83 4.34
N GLU A 26 -3.64 5.96 4.47
CA GLU A 26 -3.10 7.29 4.16
C GLU A 26 -2.00 7.75 5.12
N PRO A 27 -2.24 7.83 6.43
CA PRO A 27 -1.19 8.22 7.37
C PRO A 27 -0.04 7.19 7.41
N CYS A 28 -0.31 5.91 7.15
CA CYS A 28 0.74 4.90 6.99
C CYS A 28 1.67 5.22 5.81
N ALA A 29 1.10 5.43 4.63
CA ALA A 29 1.88 5.76 3.44
C ALA A 29 2.64 7.10 3.58
N ASP A 30 2.05 8.11 4.25
CA ASP A 30 2.74 9.36 4.56
C ASP A 30 3.95 9.15 5.47
N ALA A 31 3.81 8.31 6.51
CA ALA A 31 4.88 8.05 7.45
C ALA A 31 6.05 7.29 6.80
N ILE A 32 5.75 6.29 5.97
CA ILE A 32 6.76 5.54 5.23
C ILE A 32 7.46 6.45 4.20
N GLU A 33 6.70 7.20 3.39
CA GLU A 33 7.25 8.15 2.42
C GLU A 33 8.18 9.17 3.10
N LYS A 34 7.73 9.77 4.22
CA LYS A 34 8.53 10.73 4.99
C LYS A 34 9.85 10.11 5.46
N PHE A 35 9.80 8.89 6.01
CA PHE A 35 11.00 8.18 6.46
C PHE A 35 11.97 7.93 5.30
N LEU A 36 11.49 7.40 4.17
CA LEU A 36 12.34 7.12 3.00
C LEU A 36 13.01 8.39 2.45
N ARG A 37 12.24 9.49 2.35
CA ARG A 37 12.78 10.80 1.95
C ARG A 37 13.88 11.29 2.89
N GLN A 38 13.72 11.09 4.21
CA GLN A 38 14.74 11.47 5.20
C GLN A 38 16.02 10.64 5.07
N GLN A 39 15.91 9.39 4.63
CA GLN A 39 17.06 8.53 4.34
C GLN A 39 17.64 8.75 2.93
N GLY A 40 17.04 9.61 2.10
CA GLY A 40 17.45 9.80 0.71
C GLY A 40 17.16 8.59 -0.18
N ILE A 41 16.18 7.76 0.19
CA ILE A 41 15.78 6.55 -0.53
C ILE A 41 14.58 6.88 -1.42
N SER A 42 14.69 6.54 -2.71
CA SER A 42 13.60 6.67 -3.68
C SER A 42 12.54 5.60 -3.44
N GLY A 43 11.28 5.95 -3.67
CA GLY A 43 10.15 5.03 -3.65
C GLY A 43 9.02 5.54 -4.53
N LYS A 44 7.94 4.76 -4.62
CA LYS A 44 6.71 5.19 -5.30
C LYS A 44 5.52 5.07 -4.38
N ARG A 45 4.62 6.03 -4.41
CA ARG A 45 3.32 5.89 -3.78
C ARG A 45 2.34 5.27 -4.75
N ILE A 46 1.77 4.12 -4.39
CA ILE A 46 0.72 3.45 -5.16
C ILE A 46 -0.64 3.74 -4.53
N LYS A 47 -1.61 4.15 -5.36
CA LYS A 47 -2.99 4.38 -4.92
C LYS A 47 -3.95 3.59 -5.79
N LEU A 48 -4.94 2.97 -5.14
CA LEU A 48 -6.10 2.35 -5.76
C LEU A 48 -7.34 3.21 -5.51
N TYR A 49 -8.17 3.33 -6.54
CA TYR A 49 -9.44 4.00 -6.47
C TYR A 49 -10.52 3.18 -7.16
N THR A 50 -11.65 2.94 -6.48
CA THR A 50 -12.78 2.16 -7.03
C THR A 50 -13.59 2.92 -8.09
N GLY A 51 -13.41 4.24 -8.20
CA GLY A 51 -14.26 5.11 -9.02
C GLY A 51 -15.33 5.85 -8.21
N SER A 52 -15.65 5.40 -6.99
CA SER A 52 -16.73 5.94 -6.16
C SER A 52 -16.41 5.86 -4.66
N ALA A 53 -16.84 6.84 -3.87
CA ALA A 53 -16.75 6.81 -2.40
C ALA A 53 -18.10 6.46 -1.74
N LEU A 54 -19.11 6.06 -2.51
CA LEU A 54 -20.49 5.96 -2.04
C LEU A 54 -20.93 4.51 -1.83
N GLY A 55 -21.36 4.21 -0.60
CA GLY A 55 -21.96 2.92 -0.23
C GLY A 55 -21.09 1.73 -0.60
N LEU A 56 -21.70 0.67 -1.13
CA LEU A 56 -21.01 -0.55 -1.52
C LEU A 56 -19.91 -0.32 -2.56
N TYR A 57 -20.05 0.70 -3.42
CA TYR A 57 -19.06 1.03 -4.45
C TYR A 57 -17.79 1.72 -3.89
N GLY A 58 -17.83 2.17 -2.63
CA GLY A 58 -16.66 2.65 -1.89
C GLY A 58 -15.91 1.55 -1.15
N ASN A 59 -16.43 0.33 -1.09
CA ASN A 59 -15.78 -0.74 -0.34
C ASN A 59 -14.61 -1.33 -1.12
N ILE A 60 -13.51 -1.54 -0.41
CA ILE A 60 -12.39 -2.38 -0.86
C ILE A 60 -12.28 -3.51 0.15
N PHE A 61 -12.48 -4.73 -0.32
CA PHE A 61 -12.38 -5.96 0.45
C PHE A 61 -11.00 -6.58 0.23
N HIS A 62 -10.42 -7.16 1.28
CA HIS A 62 -9.17 -7.90 1.19
C HIS A 62 -9.43 -9.39 1.36
N ASP A 63 -9.14 -10.19 0.33
CA ASP A 63 -9.52 -11.61 0.28
C ASP A 63 -8.86 -12.42 1.40
N GLY A 64 -7.55 -12.23 1.64
CA GLY A 64 -6.83 -12.96 2.67
C GLY A 64 -7.15 -12.57 4.12
N LEU A 65 -7.82 -11.43 4.34
CA LEU A 65 -8.22 -10.96 5.68
C LEU A 65 -9.74 -11.09 5.89
N GLU A 66 -10.46 -11.47 4.83
CA GLU A 66 -11.90 -11.64 4.79
C GLU A 66 -12.69 -10.44 5.36
N ARG A 67 -12.21 -9.21 5.10
CA ARG A 67 -12.84 -7.97 5.61
C ARG A 67 -12.64 -6.77 4.70
N ASN A 68 -13.49 -5.75 4.89
CA ASN A 68 -13.31 -4.44 4.28
C ASN A 68 -12.13 -3.71 4.92
N ILE A 69 -11.24 -3.19 4.08
CA ILE A 69 -10.07 -2.38 4.47
C ILE A 69 -10.24 -0.90 4.09
N SER A 70 -11.26 -0.60 3.28
CA SER A 70 -11.68 0.75 2.91
C SER A 70 -13.18 0.80 2.68
N THR A 71 -13.79 1.93 3.02
CA THR A 71 -15.21 2.25 2.78
C THR A 71 -15.38 3.54 1.97
N ASN A 72 -14.28 4.22 1.61
CA ASN A 72 -14.29 5.50 0.90
C ASN A 72 -13.74 5.41 -0.54
N GLY A 73 -13.56 4.19 -1.03
CA GLY A 73 -13.12 3.86 -2.37
C GLY A 73 -11.62 3.97 -2.58
N ARG A 74 -10.82 4.16 -1.52
CA ARG A 74 -9.37 4.41 -1.62
C ARG A 74 -8.56 3.45 -0.77
N HIS A 75 -7.46 2.95 -1.33
CA HIS A 75 -6.41 2.26 -0.60
C HIS A 75 -5.05 2.67 -1.16
N GLN A 76 -4.02 2.73 -0.33
CA GLN A 76 -2.69 3.15 -0.79
C GLN A 76 -1.57 2.52 0.05
N GLY A 77 -0.40 2.44 -0.58
CA GLY A 77 0.82 1.94 0.02
C GLY A 77 2.05 2.58 -0.62
N VAL A 78 3.22 2.13 -0.18
CA VAL A 78 4.52 2.59 -0.68
C VAL A 78 5.28 1.41 -1.28
N ILE A 79 5.68 1.56 -2.54
CA ILE A 79 6.58 0.66 -3.26
C ILE A 79 8.02 1.05 -2.95
N VAL A 80 8.80 0.06 -2.52
CA VAL A 80 10.26 0.14 -2.33
C VAL A 80 10.91 -1.00 -3.10
N GLU A 81 12.01 -0.72 -3.78
CA GLU A 81 12.82 -1.76 -4.42
C GLU A 81 13.75 -2.39 -3.38
N LEU A 82 13.54 -3.68 -3.09
CA LEU A 82 14.37 -4.49 -2.20
C LEU A 82 14.78 -5.75 -2.98
N ASP A 83 16.07 -6.06 -2.99
CA ASP A 83 16.69 -7.19 -3.69
C ASP A 83 16.29 -7.29 -5.18
N GLY A 84 16.10 -6.13 -5.82
CA GLY A 84 15.65 -6.03 -7.22
C GLY A 84 14.16 -6.33 -7.43
N GLN A 85 13.35 -6.34 -6.36
CA GLN A 85 11.92 -6.59 -6.38
C GLN A 85 11.12 -5.39 -5.85
N GLU A 86 9.99 -5.08 -6.48
CA GLU A 86 9.05 -4.07 -5.98
C GLU A 86 8.20 -4.64 -4.84
N ILE A 87 8.48 -4.19 -3.62
CA ILE A 87 7.77 -4.57 -2.40
C ILE A 87 6.85 -3.43 -1.99
N VAL A 88 5.57 -3.72 -1.79
CA VAL A 88 4.56 -2.76 -1.31
C VAL A 88 4.38 -2.94 0.19
N PHE A 89 4.52 -1.84 0.92
CA PHE A 89 4.20 -1.73 2.34
C PHE A 89 2.94 -0.87 2.52
N ASP A 90 2.02 -1.34 3.36
CA ASP A 90 0.83 -0.59 3.79
C ASP A 90 0.44 -0.95 5.24
N ASN A 91 -0.68 -0.42 5.72
CA ASN A 91 -1.21 -0.62 7.07
C ASN A 91 -1.81 -2.03 7.34
N ILE A 92 -1.77 -2.95 6.39
CA ILE A 92 -2.25 -4.33 6.58
C ILE A 92 -1.21 -5.39 6.15
N HIS A 93 -0.24 -4.99 5.33
CA HIS A 93 0.93 -5.74 4.88
C HIS A 93 2.21 -5.09 5.45
N HIS A 94 2.32 -5.06 6.78
CA HIS A 94 3.42 -4.36 7.45
C HIS A 94 4.81 -4.88 7.04
N GLU A 95 4.93 -6.19 6.82
CA GLU A 95 6.19 -6.82 6.41
C GLU A 95 6.50 -6.64 4.92
N GLY A 96 5.59 -6.00 4.19
CA GLY A 96 5.66 -5.85 2.75
C GLY A 96 5.23 -7.10 2.00
N VAL A 97 4.74 -6.90 0.79
CA VAL A 97 4.35 -7.96 -0.15
C VAL A 97 4.74 -7.55 -1.56
N GLU A 98 5.08 -8.50 -2.42
CA GLU A 98 5.35 -8.21 -3.84
C GLU A 98 4.20 -7.42 -4.47
N ARG A 99 4.52 -6.38 -5.25
CA ARG A 99 3.52 -5.50 -5.87
C ARG A 99 2.44 -6.25 -6.66
N THR A 100 2.82 -7.32 -7.36
CA THR A 100 1.88 -8.15 -8.12
C THR A 100 0.90 -8.87 -7.20
N LYS A 101 1.37 -9.46 -6.09
CA LYS A 101 0.53 -10.10 -5.07
C LYS A 101 -0.37 -9.08 -4.36
N TRP A 102 0.18 -7.91 -4.05
CA TRP A 102 -0.60 -6.80 -3.46
C TRP A 102 -1.81 -6.44 -4.33
N LEU A 103 -1.60 -6.26 -5.65
CA LEU A 103 -2.67 -5.92 -6.58
C LEU A 103 -3.75 -7.01 -6.75
N LEU A 104 -3.43 -8.27 -6.43
CA LEU A 104 -4.34 -9.40 -6.57
C LEU A 104 -5.20 -9.65 -5.32
N ASN A 105 -4.84 -9.06 -4.17
CA ASN A 105 -5.52 -9.33 -2.90
C ASN A 105 -6.78 -8.49 -2.66
N PHE A 106 -7.13 -7.58 -3.58
CA PHE A 106 -8.23 -6.63 -3.39
C PHE A 106 -9.40 -6.87 -4.32
N HIS A 107 -10.59 -6.78 -3.74
CA HIS A 107 -11.85 -6.88 -4.45
C HIS A 107 -12.72 -5.65 -4.19
N CYS A 108 -13.54 -5.26 -5.17
CA CYS A 108 -14.53 -4.19 -5.05
C CYS A 108 -15.65 -4.39 -6.07
N SER A 109 -16.81 -3.77 -5.84
CA SER A 109 -17.97 -3.94 -6.72
C SER A 109 -17.75 -3.47 -8.16
N ALA A 110 -16.77 -2.60 -8.42
CA ALA A 110 -16.40 -2.24 -9.79
C ALA A 110 -15.82 -3.44 -10.54
N LEU A 111 -15.05 -4.32 -9.88
CA LEU A 111 -14.53 -5.55 -10.47
C LEU A 111 -15.65 -6.54 -10.81
N ASP A 112 -16.68 -6.64 -9.95
CA ASP A 112 -17.85 -7.51 -10.19
C ASP A 112 -18.59 -7.17 -11.49
N MET A 113 -18.59 -5.88 -11.85
CA MET A 113 -19.23 -5.37 -13.06
C MET A 113 -18.30 -5.40 -14.29
N GLY A 114 -17.15 -6.09 -14.21
CA GLY A 114 -16.15 -6.18 -15.28
C GLY A 114 -15.25 -4.94 -15.40
N GLY A 115 -15.25 -4.07 -14.39
CA GLY A 115 -14.37 -2.91 -14.29
C GLY A 115 -12.98 -3.25 -13.75
N SER A 116 -12.22 -2.22 -13.41
CA SER A 116 -10.93 -2.35 -12.72
C SER A 116 -10.69 -1.17 -11.79
N PHE A 117 -9.78 -1.32 -10.82
CA PHE A 117 -9.33 -0.19 -10.01
C PHE A 117 -8.64 0.85 -10.90
N HIS A 118 -8.95 2.13 -10.68
CA HIS A 118 -8.09 3.21 -11.12
C HIS A 118 -6.82 3.19 -10.27
N ARG A 119 -5.65 3.23 -10.92
CA ARG A 119 -4.35 3.15 -10.25
C ARG A 119 -3.46 4.33 -10.62
N THR A 120 -2.78 4.87 -9.62
CA THR A 120 -1.68 5.83 -9.83
C THR A 120 -0.44 5.39 -9.08
N GLU A 121 0.72 5.59 -9.69
CA GLU A 121 2.03 5.38 -9.07
C GLU A 121 2.87 6.63 -9.28
N ILE A 122 3.28 7.27 -8.18
CA ILE A 122 4.01 8.54 -8.21
C ILE A 122 5.33 8.34 -7.48
N THR A 123 6.44 8.50 -8.19
CA THR A 123 7.79 8.49 -7.62
C THR A 123 7.99 9.71 -6.73
N PHE A 124 8.74 9.54 -5.65
CA PHE A 124 9.09 10.60 -4.72
C PHE A 124 10.58 10.70 -4.41
#